data_AF-A0AA86R2S5-F1
#
_entry.id   AF-A0AA86R2S5-F1
#
_cell.length_a   1.000
_cell.length_b   1.000
_cell.length_c   1.000
_cell.angle_alpha   90.00
_cell.angle_beta   90.00
_cell.angle_gamma   90.00
#
_symmetry.space_group_name_H-M   'P 1'
#
loop_
_entity.id
_entity.type
_entity.pdbx_description
1 polymer ?
#
loop_
_entity_poly.entity_id
_entity_poly.type
_entity_poly.pdbx_seq_one_letter_code
_entity_poly.pdbx_strand_id
1 'polypeptide(L)'
;MNIRQILIDNISLIQAIHQHGHEILNIQFNCIKKYRFHWTRSDDQLLNQAIQLFGTNLDKLHKIIISKTKQQIYSRIRYISENPHLFAGRNLSAIQYK
;
A
#
# COMPACT_ATOMS: atom_id res chain seq x y z
N MET A 1 -16.45 35.33 -33.16
CA MET A 1 -15.74 34.67 -32.03
C MET A 1 -14.67 35.62 -31.53
N ASN A 2 -14.73 36.06 -30.26
CA ASN A 2 -13.80 37.07 -29.75
C ASN A 2 -12.54 36.39 -29.19
N ILE A 3 -11.42 36.54 -29.89
CA ILE A 3 -10.14 35.89 -29.56
C ILE A 3 -9.66 36.26 -28.14
N ARG A 4 -9.98 37.46 -27.65
CA ARG A 4 -9.63 37.88 -26.28
C ARG A 4 -10.39 37.08 -25.22
N GLN A 5 -11.64 36.75 -25.47
CA GLN A 5 -12.45 35.97 -24.54
C GLN A 5 -11.90 34.54 -24.41
N ILE A 6 -11.56 33.91 -25.54
CA ILE A 6 -10.97 32.56 -25.58
C ILE A 6 -9.64 32.51 -24.82
N LEU A 7 -8.81 33.54 -24.94
CA LEU A 7 -7.53 33.62 -24.23
C LEU A 7 -7.73 33.72 -22.71
N ILE A 8 -8.69 34.53 -22.26
CA ILE A 8 -9.01 34.68 -20.83
C ILE A 8 -9.52 33.35 -20.26
N ASP A 9 -10.45 32.70 -20.97
CA ASP A 9 -11.06 31.44 -20.53
C ASP A 9 -10.00 30.32 -20.43
N ASN A 10 -9.05 30.26 -21.36
CA ASN A 10 -7.93 29.31 -21.31
C ASN A 10 -6.97 29.58 -20.15
N ILE A 11 -6.67 30.84 -19.84
CA ILE A 11 -5.81 31.21 -18.70
C ILE A 11 -6.47 30.83 -17.37
N SER A 12 -7.77 31.12 -17.22
CA SER A 12 -8.55 30.73 -16.04
C SER A 12 -8.61 29.22 -15.86
N LEU A 13 -8.73 28.45 -16.94
CA LEU A 13 -8.69 26.98 -16.90
C LEU A 13 -7.32 26.45 -16.42
N ILE A 14 -6.22 27.01 -16.93
CA ILE A 14 -4.86 26.63 -16.52
C ILE A 14 -4.61 26.93 -15.04
N GLN A 15 -5.11 28.07 -14.55
CA GLN A 15 -5.01 28.45 -13.14
C GLN A 15 -5.80 27.52 -12.22
N ALA A 16 -7.01 27.10 -12.62
CA ALA A 16 -7.81 26.13 -11.88
C ALA A 16 -7.12 24.75 -11.81
N ILE A 17 -6.53 24.29 -12.92
CA ILE A 17 -5.76 23.02 -12.95
C ILE A 17 -4.56 23.10 -12.01
N HIS A 18 -3.85 24.23 -11.98
CA HIS A 18 -2.71 24.43 -11.08
C HIS A 18 -3.13 24.47 -9.59
N GLN A 19 -4.26 25.11 -9.27
CA GLN A 19 -4.76 25.18 -7.89
C GLN A 19 -5.24 23.82 -7.37
N HIS A 20 -5.97 23.05 -8.18
CA HIS A 20 -6.50 21.74 -7.77
C HIS A 20 -5.50 20.57 -7.90
N GLY A 21 -4.38 20.75 -8.61
CA GLY A 21 -3.33 19.74 -8.73
C GLY A 21 -2.72 19.34 -7.37
N HIS A 22 -2.58 20.29 -6.44
CA HIS A 22 -2.10 20.01 -5.08
C HIS A 22 -3.08 19.17 -4.25
N GLU A 23 -4.38 19.36 -4.43
CA GLU A 23 -5.43 18.62 -3.72
C GLU A 23 -5.46 17.15 -4.17
N ILE A 24 -5.31 16.90 -5.48
CA ILE A 24 -5.26 15.55 -6.05
C ILE A 24 -4.04 14.79 -5.50
N LEU A 25 -2.86 15.42 -5.50
CA LEU A 25 -1.65 14.82 -4.93
C LEU A 25 -1.81 14.53 -3.43
N ASN A 26 -2.41 15.45 -2.67
CA ASN A 26 -2.62 15.28 -1.23
C ASN A 26 -3.59 14.14 -0.91
N ILE A 27 -4.70 14.00 -1.66
CA ILE A 27 -5.62 12.86 -1.53
C ILE A 27 -4.88 11.55 -1.81
N GLN A 28 -4.11 11.49 -2.89
CA GLN A 28 -3.34 10.30 -3.25
C GLN A 28 -2.30 9.94 -2.18
N PHE A 29 -1.56 10.92 -1.66
CA PHE A 29 -0.59 10.71 -0.57
C PHE A 29 -1.25 10.22 0.73
N ASN A 30 -2.41 10.76 1.10
CA ASN A 30 -3.13 10.37 2.31
C ASN A 30 -3.75 8.97 2.19
N CYS A 31 -4.29 8.62 1.02
CA CYS A 31 -4.71 7.27 0.71
C CYS A 31 -3.54 6.29 0.83
N ILE A 32 -2.40 6.57 0.19
CA ILE A 32 -1.19 5.74 0.24
C ILE A 32 -0.69 5.56 1.68
N LYS A 33 -0.65 6.63 2.48
CA LYS A 33 -0.32 6.54 3.91
C LYS A 33 -1.28 5.59 4.63
N LYS A 34 -2.60 5.74 4.45
CA LYS A 34 -3.61 4.88 5.09
C LYS A 34 -3.45 3.39 4.73
N TYR A 35 -3.16 3.07 3.47
CA TYR A 35 -2.93 1.68 3.01
C TYR A 35 -1.62 1.06 3.52
N ARG A 36 -0.62 1.88 3.86
CA ARG A 36 0.63 1.40 4.48
C ARG A 36 0.42 0.90 5.90
N PHE A 37 -0.55 1.43 6.65
CA PHE A 37 -0.74 1.08 8.07
C PHE A 37 -1.64 -0.14 8.28
N HIS A 38 -2.57 -0.41 7.36
CA HIS A 38 -3.54 -1.48 7.54
C HIS A 38 -3.15 -2.76 6.77
N TRP A 39 -3.22 -3.91 7.44
CA TRP A 39 -3.05 -5.22 6.81
C TRP A 39 -4.40 -5.72 6.32
N THR A 40 -4.52 -5.88 5.00
CA THR A 40 -5.71 -6.46 4.38
C THR A 40 -5.62 -7.99 4.34
N ARG A 41 -6.74 -8.66 4.07
CA ARG A 41 -6.74 -10.12 3.86
C ARG A 41 -5.84 -10.53 2.69
N SER A 42 -5.84 -9.74 1.61
CA SER A 42 -4.99 -9.96 0.45
C SER A 42 -3.50 -9.79 0.80
N ASP A 43 -3.15 -8.80 1.63
CA ASP A 43 -1.77 -8.64 2.12
C ASP A 43 -1.31 -9.88 2.91
N ASP A 44 -2.16 -10.41 3.81
CA ASP A 44 -1.84 -11.60 4.59
C ASP A 44 -1.69 -12.85 3.70
N GLN A 45 -2.52 -12.99 2.65
CA GLN A 45 -2.41 -14.08 1.68
C GLN A 45 -1.10 -13.99 0.88
N LEU A 46 -0.76 -12.78 0.41
CA LEU A 46 0.48 -12.54 -0.32
C LEU A 46 1.70 -12.82 0.57
N LEU A 47 1.64 -12.38 1.84
CA LEU A 47 2.67 -12.64 2.83
C LEU A 47 2.86 -14.14 3.07
N ASN A 48 1.77 -14.90 3.20
CA ASN A 48 1.84 -16.35 3.38
C ASN A 48 2.52 -17.04 2.19
N GLN A 49 2.10 -16.71 0.97
CA GLN A 49 2.70 -17.25 -0.25
C GLN A 49 4.18 -16.90 -0.35
N ALA A 50 4.53 -15.65 -0.03
CA ALA A 50 5.91 -15.20 -0.07
C ALA A 50 6.78 -15.89 1.01
N ILE A 51 6.23 -16.16 2.20
CA ILE A 51 6.92 -16.92 3.25
C ILE A 51 7.13 -18.38 2.81
N GLN A 52 6.14 -19.00 2.16
CA GLN A 52 6.30 -20.35 1.61
C GLN A 52 7.44 -20.45 0.59
N LEU A 53 7.62 -19.42 -0.23
CA LEU A 53 8.63 -19.40 -1.30
C LEU A 53 10.01 -18.98 -0.82
N PHE A 54 10.09 -18.02 0.11
CA PHE A 54 11.33 -17.32 0.45
C PHE A 54 11.69 -17.39 1.94
N GLY A 55 10.87 -18.03 2.76
CA GLY A 55 11.00 -18.03 4.22
C GLY A 55 10.81 -16.64 4.81
N THR A 56 11.48 -16.37 5.93
CA THR A 56 11.45 -15.08 6.64
C THR A 56 12.44 -14.04 6.11
N ASN A 57 12.89 -14.19 4.86
CA ASN A 57 13.83 -13.25 4.24
C ASN A 57 13.15 -11.91 3.92
N LEU A 58 13.28 -10.93 4.82
CA LEU A 58 12.60 -9.64 4.75
C LEU A 58 12.91 -8.84 3.46
N ASP A 59 14.11 -9.00 2.89
CA ASP A 59 14.47 -8.36 1.62
C ASP A 59 13.64 -8.88 0.44
N LYS A 60 13.44 -10.20 0.37
CA LYS A 60 12.60 -10.82 -0.65
C LYS A 60 11.12 -10.52 -0.41
N LEU A 61 10.68 -10.61 0.85
CA LEU A 61 9.29 -10.31 1.21
C LEU A 61 8.90 -8.86 0.89
N HIS A 62 9.77 -7.88 1.15
CA HIS A 62 9.49 -6.48 0.85
C HIS A 62 9.41 -6.18 -0.65
N LYS A 63 10.17 -6.92 -1.49
CA LYS A 63 10.06 -6.80 -2.96
C LYS A 63 8.69 -7.27 -3.49
N ILE A 64 8.01 -8.13 -2.74
CA ILE A 64 6.69 -8.66 -3.11
C ILE A 64 5.58 -7.80 -2.49
N ILE A 65 5.70 -7.49 -1.20
CA ILE A 65 4.77 -6.63 -0.46
C ILE A 65 5.33 -5.21 -0.42
N ILE A 66 5.38 -4.57 -1.59
CA ILE A 66 5.94 -3.21 -1.73
C ILE A 66 5.15 -2.15 -0.93
N SER A 67 3.90 -2.46 -0.58
CA SER A 67 3.03 -1.60 0.20
C SER A 67 3.38 -1.56 1.69
N LYS A 68 4.25 -2.45 2.18
CA LYS A 68 4.64 -2.55 3.60
C LYS A 68 6.15 -2.45 3.75
N THR A 69 6.63 -1.79 4.79
CA THR A 69 8.06 -1.73 5.09
C THR A 69 8.54 -3.07 5.66
N LYS A 70 9.86 -3.33 5.59
CA LYS A 70 10.47 -4.52 6.20
C LYS A 70 10.11 -4.68 7.68
N GLN A 71 10.10 -3.57 8.42
CA GLN A 71 9.74 -3.57 9.84
C GLN A 71 8.28 -3.96 10.06
N GLN A 72 7.36 -3.44 9.24
CA GLN A 72 5.94 -3.82 9.31
C GLN A 72 5.72 -5.29 8.97
N ILE A 73 6.44 -5.81 7.98
CA ILE A 73 6.41 -7.24 7.61
C ILE A 73 6.90 -8.10 8.77
N TYR A 74 8.04 -7.75 9.37
CA TYR A 74 8.57 -8.46 10.53
C TYR A 74 7.59 -8.47 11.70
N SER A 75 7.05 -7.31 12.07
CA SER A 75 6.05 -7.20 13.14
C SER A 75 4.80 -8.03 12.84
N ARG A 76 4.37 -8.10 11.58
CA ARG A 76 3.21 -8.90 11.18
C ARG A 76 3.48 -10.39 11.29
N ILE A 77 4.64 -10.86 10.84
CA ILE A 77 5.05 -12.26 10.96
C ILE A 77 5.05 -12.68 12.43
N ARG A 78 5.66 -11.87 13.29
CA ARG A 78 5.68 -12.09 14.74
C ARG A 78 4.26 -12.14 15.33
N TYR A 79 3.41 -11.19 14.97
CA TYR A 79 2.02 -11.15 15.45
C TYR A 79 1.21 -12.39 15.05
N ILE A 80 1.37 -12.88 13.81
CA ILE A 80 0.73 -14.11 13.33
C ILE A 80 1.23 -15.32 14.12
N SER A 81 2.54 -15.38 14.39
CA SER A 81 3.16 -16.43 15.21
C SER A 81 2.57 -16.52 16.61
N GLU A 82 2.35 -15.37 17.24
CA GLU A 82 1.88 -15.27 18.61
C GLU A 82 0.37 -15.54 18.69
N ASN A 83 -0.37 -15.37 17.58
CA ASN A 83 -1.83 -15.46 17.54
C ASN A 83 -2.35 -16.36 16.39
N PRO A 84 -1.89 -17.61 16.25
CA PRO A 84 -2.20 -18.44 15.07
C PRO A 84 -3.70 -18.72 14.91
N HIS A 85 -4.45 -18.78 16.01
CA HIS A 85 -5.91 -18.99 16.02
C HIS A 85 -6.69 -17.88 15.29
N LEU A 86 -6.21 -16.63 15.33
CA LEU A 86 -6.84 -15.50 14.61
C LEU A 86 -6.71 -15.63 13.08
N PHE A 87 -5.83 -16.52 12.64
CA PHE A 87 -5.51 -16.72 11.24
C PHE A 87 -5.68 -18.16 10.75
N ALA A 88 -6.21 -19.06 11.59
CA ALA A 88 -6.38 -20.48 11.30
C ALA A 88 -7.27 -20.77 10.07
N GLY A 89 -8.16 -19.84 9.70
CA GLY A 89 -8.97 -19.92 8.46
C GLY A 89 -8.33 -19.30 7.22
N ARG A 90 -7.08 -18.80 7.31
CA ARG A 90 -6.35 -18.13 6.20
C ARG A 90 -5.19 -18.95 5.65
N ASN A 91 -5.09 -20.22 6.06
CA ASN A 91 -4.11 -21.19 5.56
C ASN A 91 -2.63 -20.80 5.81
N LEU A 92 -2.32 -20.20 6.97
CA LEU A 92 -0.96 -19.77 7.37
C LEU A 92 -0.08 -20.94 7.91
N SER A 93 -0.19 -22.13 7.32
CA SER A 93 0.49 -23.36 7.75
C SER A 93 2.01 -23.37 7.55
N ALA A 94 2.56 -22.34 6.89
CA ALA A 94 3.95 -22.31 6.45
C ALA A 94 4.95 -21.74 7.47
N ILE A 95 4.47 -21.15 8.55
CA ILE A 95 5.36 -20.58 9.57
C ILE A 95 5.78 -21.72 10.52
N GLN A 96 6.54 -22.68 10.00
CA GLN A 96 7.28 -23.64 10.83
C GLN A 96 8.59 -22.98 11.26
N TYR A 97 8.64 -22.63 12.54
CA TYR A 97 9.86 -22.19 13.21
C TYR A 97 10.83 -23.37 13.32
N LYS A 98 11.98 -23.29 12.64
CA LYS A 98 13.17 -24.07 12.97
C LYS A 98 14.10 -23.23 13.84
#